data_AF-A0A368CN13-F1
#
_entry.id   AF-A0A368CN13-F1
#
_cell.length_a   1.000
_cell.length_b   1.000
_cell.length_c   1.000
_cell.angle_alpha   90.00
_cell.angle_beta   90.00
_cell.angle_gamma   90.00
#
_symmetry.space_group_name_H-M   'P 1'
#
loop_
_entity.id
_entity.type
_entity.pdbx_description
1 polymer ?
#
loop_
_entity_poly.entity_id
_entity_poly.type
_entity_poly.pdbx_seq_one_letter_code
_entity_poly.pdbx_strand_id
1 'polypeptide(L)' 'PLPDAAPAGPIHGPDDFRRRHPDGRMGSDPSLARAEHGATFLELAATALCKDLEQFLSHQDP' A
#
# COMPACT_ATOMS: atom_id res chain seq x y z
N PRO A 1 11.20 4.16 18.54
CA PRO A 1 11.57 4.02 17.11
C PRO A 1 11.55 2.54 16.70
N LEU A 2 11.08 2.23 15.50
CA LEU A 2 11.20 0.88 14.94
C LEU A 2 12.65 0.61 14.53
N PRO A 3 13.10 -0.65 14.49
CA PRO A 3 14.39 -0.99 13.87
C PRO A 3 14.37 -0.60 12.39
N ASP A 4 15.54 -0.52 11.76
CA ASP A 4 15.61 -0.29 10.32
C ASP A 4 14.89 -1.39 9.55
N ALA A 5 14.25 -1.04 8.44
CA ALA A 5 13.61 -2.02 7.58
C ALA A 5 14.66 -2.96 6.96
N ALA A 6 14.30 -4.23 6.81
CA ALA A 6 15.17 -5.18 6.12
C ALA A 6 15.43 -4.75 4.67
N PRO A 7 16.64 -5.00 4.14
CA PRO A 7 17.00 -4.63 2.78
C PRO A 7 16.11 -5.31 1.73
N ALA A 8 15.84 -4.61 0.63
CA ALA A 8 15.07 -5.16 -0.48
C ALA A 8 15.85 -6.27 -1.21
N GLY A 9 15.15 -7.29 -1.70
CA GLY A 9 15.73 -8.39 -2.45
C GLY A 9 14.70 -9.43 -2.89
N PRO A 10 15.11 -10.42 -3.70
CA PRO A 10 14.20 -11.47 -4.15
C PRO A 10 13.72 -12.32 -2.97
N ILE A 11 12.43 -12.65 -2.97
CA ILE A 11 11.78 -13.51 -1.99
C ILE A 11 11.46 -14.84 -2.67
N HIS A 12 12.02 -15.94 -2.17
CA HIS A 12 11.85 -17.27 -2.79
C HIS A 12 10.71 -18.09 -2.18
N GLY A 13 9.99 -17.54 -1.20
CA GLY A 13 8.83 -18.18 -0.58
C GLY A 13 8.54 -17.65 0.83
N PRO A 14 7.50 -18.17 1.49
CA PRO A 14 7.08 -17.69 2.81
C PRO A 14 8.16 -17.81 3.90
N ASP A 15 8.92 -18.90 3.90
CA ASP A 15 9.97 -19.12 4.92
C ASP A 15 11.19 -18.23 4.68
N ASP A 16 11.55 -18.00 3.41
CA ASP A 16 12.58 -17.02 3.05
C ASP A 16 12.13 -15.60 3.42
N PHE A 17 10.85 -15.28 3.19
CA PHE A 17 10.28 -13.99 3.57
C PHE A 17 10.39 -13.74 5.08
N ARG A 18 9.91 -14.66 5.92
CA ARG A 18 9.95 -14.49 7.39
C ARG A 18 11.38 -14.40 7.91
N ARG A 19 12.33 -15.10 7.29
CA ARG A 19 13.76 -14.99 7.63
C ARG A 19 14.34 -13.62 7.25
N ARG A 20 13.98 -13.08 6.08
CA ARG A 20 14.49 -11.78 5.60
C ARG A 20 13.78 -10.58 6.23
N HIS A 21 12.50 -10.71 6.52
CA HIS A 21 11.63 -9.68 7.11
C HIS A 21 11.03 -10.20 8.43
N PRO A 22 11.81 -10.29 9.52
CA PRO A 22 11.34 -10.87 10.78
C PRO A 22 10.13 -10.13 11.38
N ASP A 23 10.05 -8.81 11.16
CA ASP A 23 8.94 -7.95 11.58
C ASP A 23 7.86 -7.79 10.49
N GLY A 24 8.02 -8.48 9.36
CA GLY A 24 7.12 -8.46 8.21
C GLY A 24 7.17 -7.20 7.35
N ARG A 25 7.96 -6.19 7.69
CA ARG A 25 8.00 -4.94 6.91
C ARG A 25 8.84 -5.09 5.65
N MET A 26 8.33 -4.55 4.54
CA MET A 26 9.02 -4.51 3.25
C MET A 26 9.39 -3.06 2.90
N GLY A 27 10.55 -2.60 3.38
CA GLY A 27 11.05 -1.24 3.12
C GLY A 27 10.22 -0.10 3.74
N SER A 28 9.15 -0.42 4.47
CA SER A 28 8.24 0.56 5.06
C SER A 28 8.69 1.02 6.44
N ASP A 29 8.52 2.31 6.73
CA ASP A 29 8.55 2.86 8.09
C ASP A 29 7.16 3.35 8.51
N PRO A 30 6.32 2.47 9.12
CA PRO A 30 4.99 2.84 9.55
C PRO A 30 4.98 3.78 10.76
N SER A 31 6.12 4.04 11.42
CA SER A 31 6.18 4.98 12.55
C SER A 31 5.93 6.44 12.14
N LEU A 32 6.02 6.75 10.84
CA LEU A 32 5.72 8.05 10.25
C LEU A 32 4.22 8.28 9.99
N ALA A 33 3.38 7.27 10.18
CA ALA A 33 1.95 7.36 9.91
C ALA A 33 1.24 8.32 10.88
N ARG A 34 0.31 9.11 10.34
CA ARG A 34 -0.57 10.00 11.12
C ARG A 34 -2.00 9.91 10.61
N ALA A 35 -2.97 10.17 11.49
CA ALA A 35 -4.39 10.09 11.14
C ALA A 35 -4.76 11.03 9.98
N GLU A 36 -4.14 12.21 9.92
CA GLU A 36 -4.39 13.20 8.87
C GLU A 36 -3.91 12.73 7.49
N HIS A 37 -2.81 11.96 7.44
CA HIS A 37 -2.36 11.32 6.20
C HIS A 37 -3.40 10.31 5.72
N GLY A 38 -3.93 9.49 6.64
CA GLY A 38 -4.98 8.51 6.35
C GLY A 38 -6.25 9.15 5.79
N ALA A 39 -6.73 10.23 6.41
CA ALA A 39 -7.88 10.98 5.92
C ALA A 39 -7.67 11.50 4.49
N THR A 40 -6.48 12.00 4.19
CA THR A 40 -6.11 12.50 2.85
C THR A 40 -6.11 11.38 1.81
N PHE A 41 -5.53 10.22 2.14
CA PHE A 41 -5.50 9.07 1.23
C PHE A 41 -6.88 8.50 0.97
N LEU A 42 -7.74 8.43 1.99
CA LEU A 42 -9.11 7.93 1.85
C LEU A 42 -9.94 8.82 0.92
N GLU A 43 -9.92 10.14 1.13
CA GLU A 43 -10.66 11.09 0.30
C GLU A 43 -10.22 11.03 -1.17
N LEU A 44 -8.90 11.02 -1.40
CA LEU A 44 -8.33 10.95 -2.75
C LEU A 44 -8.70 9.64 -3.45
N ALA A 45 -8.55 8.51 -2.77
CA ALA A 45 -8.84 7.19 -3.34
C ALA A 45 -10.34 7.04 -3.65
N ALA A 46 -11.22 7.43 -2.73
CA ALA A 46 -12.66 7.35 -2.93
C ALA A 46 -13.10 8.22 -4.12
N THR A 47 -12.62 9.47 -4.18
CA THR A 47 -12.93 10.40 -5.27
C THR A 47 -12.49 9.86 -6.63
N ALA A 48 -11.24 9.37 -6.72
CA ALA A 48 -10.71 8.81 -7.95
C ALA A 48 -11.47 7.55 -8.40
N LEU A 49 -11.71 6.61 -7.49
CA LEU A 49 -12.41 5.36 -7.80
C LEU A 49 -13.87 5.59 -8.21
N CYS A 50 -14.58 6.52 -7.56
CA CYS A 50 -15.95 6.87 -7.96
C CYS A 50 -15.98 7.42 -9.39
N LYS A 51 -15.05 8.32 -9.72
CA LYS A 51 -14.92 8.88 -11.07
C LYS A 51 -14.59 7.80 -12.11
N ASP A 52 -13.63 6.94 -11.80
CA ASP A 52 -13.25 5.83 -12.70
C ASP A 52 -14.45 4.88 -12.93
N LEU A 53 -15.22 4.60 -11.89
CA LEU A 53 -16.43 3.78 -11.98
C LEU A 53 -17.52 4.47 -12.82
N GLU A 54 -17.80 5.75 -12.60
CA GLU A 54 -18.76 6.52 -13.40
C GLU A 54 -18.38 6.54 -14.87
N GLN A 55 -17.09 6.72 -15.17
CA GLN A 55 -16.56 6.65 -16.52
C GLN A 55 -16.76 5.27 -17.14
N PHE A 56 -16.43 4.22 -16.39
CA PHE A 56 -16.62 2.84 -16.85
C PHE A 56 -18.09 2.54 -17.15
N LEU A 57 -19.02 2.97 -16.30
CA LEU A 57 -20.46 2.74 -16.48
C LEU A 57 -21.09 3.61 -17.58
N SER A 58 -20.55 4.80 -17.80
CA SER A 58 -21.01 5.72 -18.87
C SER A 58 -20.41 5.41 -20.24
N HIS A 59 -19.34 4.60 -20.30
CA HIS A 59 -18.87 4.03 -21.55
C HIS A 59 -19.94 3.06 -22.08
N GLN A 60 -20.71 3.52 -23.05
CA GLN A 60 -21.48 2.66 -23.93
C GLN A 60 -20.52 2.22 -25.04
N ASP A 61 -20.15 0.94 -25.07
CA ASP A 61 -19.58 0.36 -26.29
C ASP A 61 -20.62 0.47 -27.41
N PRO A 62 -20.23 0.84 -28.65
CA PRO A 62 -21.09 0.62 -29.81
C PRO A 62 -21.36 -0.87 -30.04
#